data_AF-A0A7L4YUY1-F1
#
_entry.id   AF-A0A7L4YUY1-F1
#
_cell.length_a   1.000
_cell.length_b   1.000
_cell.length_c   1.000
_cell.angle_alpha   90.00
_cell.angle_beta   90.00
_cell.angle_gamma   90.00
#
_symmetry.space_group_name_H-M   'P 1'
#
loop_
_entity.id
_entity.type
_entity.pdbx_description
1 polymer ?
#
loop_
_entity_poly.entity_id
_entity_poly.type
_entity_poly.pdbx_seq_one_letter_code
_entity_poly.pdbx_strand_id
1 'polypeptide(L)'
;MLRLAGVPLFLWLLLVPQADLWAAIVLAVSAITDWADGKIARATGQTSKLGMVLDPAADRLYILSTLAAFGIRGLLPWWVIGLILLRDLIVGIALLFLRRAGYQALQVNYLGKAATFNLLYGFPMLLLAYAWESAAAVALPIAYAFLMWGIGLYLISGAHYVWQIVRIVRAAR
;
A
#
# COMPACT_ATOMS: atom_id res chain seq x y z
N MET A 1 10.71 -0.11 13.85
CA MET A 1 9.97 0.30 15.08
C MET A 1 9.31 1.68 14.97
N LEU A 2 9.92 2.68 14.32
CA LEU A 2 9.28 3.98 14.06
C LEU A 2 7.91 3.87 13.34
N ARG A 3 7.75 2.93 12.39
CA ARG A 3 6.47 2.67 11.70
C ARG A 3 5.29 2.37 12.63
N LEU A 4 5.51 1.58 13.69
CA LEU A 4 4.44 1.21 14.62
C LEU A 4 3.93 2.40 15.44
N ALA A 5 4.78 3.40 15.68
CA ALA A 5 4.38 4.65 16.34
C ALA A 5 3.71 5.63 15.36
N GLY A 6 4.06 5.57 14.07
CA GLY A 6 3.44 6.39 13.03
C GLY A 6 1.97 6.07 12.78
N VAL A 7 1.56 4.80 12.86
CA VAL A 7 0.15 4.37 12.68
C VAL A 7 -0.81 5.08 13.63
N PRO A 8 -0.68 4.97 14.97
CA PRO A 8 -1.62 5.59 15.89
C PRO A 8 -1.59 7.12 15.80
N LEU A 9 -0.42 7.73 15.56
CA LEU A 9 -0.31 9.18 15.36
C LEU A 9 -1.07 9.63 14.12
N PHE A 10 -0.88 8.94 12.99
CA PHE A 10 -1.59 9.22 11.75
C PHE A 10 -3.12 9.06 11.92
N LEU A 11 -3.55 7.95 12.53
CA LEU A 11 -4.97 7.70 12.79
C LEU A 11 -5.57 8.78 13.70
N TRP A 12 -4.86 9.13 14.77
CA TRP A 12 -5.31 10.18 15.68
C TRP A 12 -5.43 11.50 14.95
N LEU A 13 -4.41 11.96 14.22
CA LEU A 13 -4.41 13.22 13.46
C LEU A 13 -5.52 13.29 12.42
N LEU A 14 -5.76 12.20 11.69
CA LEU A 14 -6.73 12.17 10.62
C LEU A 14 -8.18 12.07 11.14
N LEU A 15 -8.41 11.31 12.22
CA LEU A 15 -9.76 11.02 12.70
C LEU A 15 -10.24 11.97 13.80
N VAL A 16 -9.35 12.47 14.65
CA VAL A 16 -9.73 13.25 15.86
C VAL A 16 -9.67 14.76 15.60
N PRO A 17 -8.49 15.40 15.42
CA PRO A 17 -8.42 16.83 15.13
C PRO A 17 -8.69 17.14 13.64
N GLN A 18 -8.82 16.11 12.79
CA GLN A 18 -8.99 16.26 11.33
C GLN A 18 -7.89 17.12 10.69
N ALA A 19 -6.68 16.97 11.19
CA ALA A 19 -5.51 17.74 10.81
C ALA A 19 -4.88 17.17 9.54
N ASP A 20 -5.56 17.33 8.39
CA ASP A 20 -5.20 16.68 7.12
C ASP A 20 -3.77 17.00 6.67
N LEU A 21 -3.26 18.22 6.90
CA LEU A 21 -1.87 18.60 6.59
C LEU A 21 -0.87 17.76 7.38
N TRP A 22 -1.09 17.66 8.69
CA TRP A 22 -0.21 16.89 9.58
C TRP A 22 -0.30 15.40 9.29
N ALA A 23 -1.49 14.89 9.00
CA ALA A 23 -1.69 13.51 8.56
C ALA A 23 -0.95 13.24 7.22
N ALA A 24 -1.00 14.17 6.26
CA ALA A 24 -0.27 14.07 5.00
C ALA A 24 1.25 14.04 5.22
N ILE A 25 1.77 14.91 6.08
CA ILE A 25 3.20 14.96 6.42
C ILE A 25 3.64 13.65 7.08
N VAL A 26 2.90 13.15 8.06
CA VAL A 26 3.22 11.87 8.73
C VAL A 26 3.21 10.71 7.74
N LEU A 27 2.20 10.66 6.86
CA LEU A 27 2.08 9.64 5.83
C LEU A 27 3.26 9.69 4.84
N ALA A 28 3.62 10.88 4.36
CA ALA A 28 4.73 11.10 3.43
C ALA A 28 6.10 10.77 4.05
N VAL A 29 6.35 11.23 5.28
CA VAL A 29 7.60 10.91 6.00
C VAL A 29 7.72 9.42 6.23
N SER A 30 6.65 8.77 6.70
CA SER A 30 6.65 7.31 6.92
C SER A 30 6.95 6.53 5.63
N ALA A 31 6.38 6.96 4.50
CA ALA A 31 6.63 6.38 3.18
C ALA A 31 8.10 6.55 2.73
N ILE A 32 8.67 7.73 2.92
CA ILE A 32 10.06 8.02 2.55
C ILE A 32 11.04 7.23 3.41
N THR A 33 10.79 7.17 4.72
CA THR A 33 11.62 6.39 5.66
C THR A 33 11.59 4.91 5.31
N ASP A 34 10.43 4.35 4.95
CA ASP A 34 10.32 2.95 4.52
C ASP A 34 11.16 2.64 3.26
N TRP A 35 11.08 3.52 2.26
CA TRP A 35 11.88 3.38 1.06
C TRP A 35 13.39 3.48 1.34
N ALA A 36 13.79 4.42 2.20
CA ALA A 36 15.18 4.63 2.60
C ALA A 36 15.73 3.43 3.38
N ASP A 37 15.02 2.98 4.42
CA ASP A 37 15.39 1.82 5.24
C ASP A 37 15.47 0.55 4.39
N GLY A 38 14.50 0.34 3.49
CA GLY A 38 14.51 -0.80 2.56
C GLY A 38 15.65 -0.75 1.54
N LYS A 39 16.17 0.43 1.19
CA LYS A 39 17.35 0.58 0.33
C LYS A 39 18.65 0.33 1.11
N ILE A 40 18.75 0.88 2.31
CA ILE A 40 19.92 0.74 3.19
C ILE A 40 20.07 -0.72 3.64
N ALA A 41 18.99 -1.37 4.09
CA ALA A 41 19.03 -2.76 4.53
C ALA A 41 19.46 -3.73 3.41
N ARG A 42 19.08 -3.44 2.16
CA ARG A 42 19.55 -4.20 0.98
C ARG A 42 21.03 -3.97 0.68
N ALA A 43 21.55 -2.79 0.99
CA ALA A 43 22.97 -2.45 0.80
C ALA A 43 23.86 -3.00 1.92
N THR A 44 23.37 -3.11 3.15
CA THR A 44 24.16 -3.54 4.32
C THR A 44 24.05 -5.02 4.65
N GLY A 45 23.11 -5.75 4.04
CA GLY A 45 22.93 -7.19 4.26
C GLY A 45 22.51 -7.59 5.68
N GLN A 46 22.29 -6.61 6.57
CA GLN A 46 21.89 -6.84 7.95
C GLN A 46 20.38 -6.98 8.04
N THR A 47 19.89 -8.23 8.01
CA THR A 47 18.49 -8.54 8.32
C THR A 47 18.41 -9.38 9.60
N SER A 48 17.75 -8.84 10.63
CA SER A 48 17.50 -9.57 11.88
C SER A 48 16.29 -10.51 11.71
N LYS A 49 16.37 -11.73 12.25
CA LYS A 49 15.29 -12.74 12.19
C LYS A 49 13.97 -12.26 12.80
N LEU A 50 14.04 -11.44 13.85
CA LEU A 50 12.85 -10.84 14.49
C LEU A 50 12.27 -9.69 13.65
N GLY A 51 13.13 -8.87 13.05
CA GLY A 51 12.72 -7.80 12.13
C GLY A 51 11.99 -8.35 10.91
N MET A 52 12.47 -9.46 10.32
CA MET A 52 11.86 -10.09 9.15
C MET A 52 10.38 -10.51 9.34
N VAL A 53 9.92 -10.72 10.57
CA VAL A 53 8.52 -11.10 10.85
C VAL A 53 7.69 -9.91 11.34
N LEU A 54 8.27 -9.06 12.18
CA LEU A 54 7.58 -7.87 12.73
C LEU A 54 7.37 -6.78 11.68
N ASP A 55 8.33 -6.61 10.77
CA ASP A 55 8.28 -5.56 9.76
C ASP A 55 7.11 -5.73 8.77
N PRO A 56 6.87 -6.91 8.16
CA PRO A 56 5.72 -7.12 7.28
C PRO A 56 4.36 -7.01 7.98
N ALA A 57 4.31 -7.35 9.28
CA ALA A 57 3.08 -7.24 10.07
C ALA A 57 2.73 -5.78 10.35
N ALA A 58 3.74 -4.98 10.74
CA ALA A 58 3.58 -3.54 10.94
C ALA A 58 3.16 -2.83 9.65
N ASP A 59 3.74 -3.20 8.51
CA ASP A 59 3.39 -2.62 7.20
C ASP A 59 1.94 -2.90 6.82
N ARG A 60 1.48 -4.13 7.02
CA ARG A 60 0.08 -4.49 6.78
C ARG A 60 -0.86 -3.72 7.69
N LEU A 61 -0.54 -3.60 8.97
CA LEU A 61 -1.33 -2.80 9.90
C LEU A 61 -1.38 -1.34 9.48
N TYR A 62 -0.26 -0.77 9.01
CA TYR A 62 -0.19 0.60 8.52
C TYR A 62 -1.11 0.82 7.31
N ILE A 63 -1.04 -0.06 6.31
CA ILE A 63 -1.87 0.02 5.10
C ILE A 63 -3.36 -0.15 5.46
N LEU A 64 -3.70 -1.17 6.26
CA LEU A 64 -5.08 -1.42 6.69
C LEU A 64 -5.67 -0.22 7.45
N SER A 65 -4.88 0.33 8.38
CA SER A 65 -5.26 1.51 9.17
C SER A 65 -5.46 2.73 8.29
N THR A 66 -4.57 2.95 7.31
CA THR A 66 -4.65 4.06 6.36
C THR A 66 -5.92 3.98 5.52
N LEU A 67 -6.18 2.80 4.92
CA LEU A 67 -7.37 2.57 4.11
C LEU A 67 -8.66 2.73 4.93
N ALA A 68 -8.69 2.16 6.14
CA ALA A 68 -9.84 2.28 7.03
C ALA A 68 -10.12 3.75 7.42
N ALA A 69 -9.08 4.52 7.76
CA ALA A 69 -9.24 5.92 8.12
C ALA A 69 -9.72 6.77 6.93
N PHE A 70 -9.24 6.49 5.72
CA PHE A 70 -9.71 7.15 4.50
C PHE A 70 -11.17 6.81 4.20
N GLY A 71 -11.59 5.56 4.44
CA GLY A 71 -12.98 5.13 4.33
C GLY A 71 -13.90 5.83 5.34
N ILE A 72 -13.46 5.93 6.60
CA ILE A 72 -14.21 6.62 7.67
C ILE A 72 -14.35 8.12 7.36
N ARG A 73 -13.30 8.76 6.82
CA ARG A 73 -13.33 10.17 6.40
C ARG A 73 -14.13 10.41 5.12
N GLY A 74 -14.58 9.36 4.43
CA GLY A 74 -15.26 9.47 3.13
C GLY A 74 -14.34 9.90 1.98
N LEU A 75 -13.02 9.86 2.17
CA LEU A 75 -12.03 10.23 1.15
C LEU A 75 -11.90 9.14 0.07
N LEU A 76 -12.15 7.89 0.44
CA LEU A 76 -12.20 6.76 -0.48
C LEU A 76 -13.51 6.00 -0.30
N PRO A 77 -14.17 5.61 -1.39
CA PRO A 77 -15.35 4.76 -1.28
C PRO A 77 -14.95 3.34 -0.86
N TRP A 78 -15.78 2.73 0.00
CA TRP A 78 -15.52 1.41 0.58
C TRP A 78 -15.31 0.30 -0.45
N TRP A 79 -15.90 0.41 -1.64
CA TRP A 79 -15.68 -0.57 -2.72
C TRP A 79 -14.23 -0.56 -3.23
N VAL A 80 -13.56 0.61 -3.27
CA VAL A 80 -12.13 0.70 -3.66
C VAL A 80 -11.27 0.03 -2.60
N ILE A 81 -11.55 0.29 -1.33
CA ILE A 81 -10.84 -0.33 -0.19
C ILE A 81 -11.01 -1.85 -0.27
N GLY A 82 -12.23 -2.33 -0.45
CA GLY A 82 -12.52 -3.76 -0.61
C GLY A 82 -11.75 -4.41 -1.76
N LEU A 83 -11.66 -3.75 -2.92
CA LEU A 83 -10.89 -4.25 -4.07
C LEU A 83 -9.39 -4.35 -3.77
N ILE A 84 -8.81 -3.35 -3.11
CA ILE A 84 -7.40 -3.34 -2.73
C ILE A 84 -7.12 -4.51 -1.77
N LEU A 85 -7.94 -4.66 -0.72
CA LEU A 85 -7.78 -5.73 0.27
C LEU A 85 -7.97 -7.12 -0.32
N LEU A 86 -8.98 -7.30 -1.17
CA LEU A 86 -9.24 -8.57 -1.83
C LEU A 86 -8.07 -8.99 -2.71
N ARG A 87 -7.51 -8.05 -3.49
CA ARG A 87 -6.33 -8.33 -4.33
C ARG A 87 -5.15 -8.74 -3.46
N ASP A 88 -4.84 -8.01 -2.39
CA ASP A 88 -3.70 -8.33 -1.53
C ASP A 88 -3.85 -9.68 -0.84
N LEU A 89 -5.07 -10.06 -0.48
CA LEU A 89 -5.38 -11.39 0.00
C LEU A 89 -5.11 -12.45 -1.07
N ILE A 90 -5.60 -12.24 -2.30
CA ILE A 90 -5.39 -13.15 -3.44
C ILE A 90 -3.90 -13.34 -3.71
N VAL A 91 -3.13 -12.25 -3.80
CA VAL A 91 -1.68 -12.30 -4.06
C VAL A 91 -0.95 -12.98 -2.90
N GLY A 92 -1.33 -12.69 -1.66
CA GLY A 92 -0.79 -13.35 -0.47
C GLY A 92 -1.00 -14.87 -0.49
N ILE A 93 -2.23 -15.32 -0.79
CA ILE A 93 -2.58 -16.74 -0.92
C ILE A 93 -1.82 -17.38 -2.08
N ALA A 94 -1.73 -16.71 -3.23
CA ALA A 94 -1.01 -17.18 -4.40
C ALA A 94 0.45 -17.50 -4.08
N LEU A 95 1.13 -16.55 -3.43
CA LEU A 95 2.53 -16.68 -3.03
C LEU A 95 2.73 -17.79 -2.01
N LEU A 96 1.81 -17.98 -1.07
CA LEU A 96 1.84 -19.08 -0.11
C LEU A 96 1.70 -20.44 -0.81
N PHE A 97 0.78 -20.57 -1.76
CA PHE A 97 0.57 -21.80 -2.51
C PHE A 97 1.78 -22.17 -3.36
N LEU A 98 2.35 -21.21 -4.10
CA LEU A 98 3.57 -21.39 -4.90
C LEU A 98 4.76 -21.83 -4.06
N ARG A 99 4.96 -21.19 -2.90
CA ARG A 99 6.02 -21.56 -1.95
C ARG A 99 5.86 -23.00 -1.45
N ARG A 100 4.63 -23.43 -1.16
CA ARG A 100 4.35 -24.82 -0.76
C ARG A 100 4.58 -25.82 -1.89
N ALA A 101 4.34 -25.42 -3.14
CA ALA A 101 4.54 -26.25 -4.33
C ALA A 101 5.99 -26.26 -4.85
N GLY A 102 6.95 -25.65 -4.15
CA GLY A 102 8.37 -25.67 -4.52
C GLY A 102 8.75 -24.74 -5.69
N TYR A 103 7.82 -23.95 -6.21
CA TYR A 103 8.10 -22.97 -7.26
C TYR A 103 8.83 -21.76 -6.66
N GLN A 104 9.90 -21.30 -7.32
CA GLN A 104 10.49 -20.00 -6.99
C GLN A 104 9.44 -18.90 -7.16
N ALA A 105 9.48 -17.92 -6.25
CA ALA A 105 8.49 -16.85 -6.18
C ALA A 105 8.24 -16.24 -7.56
N LEU A 106 6.96 -16.09 -7.93
CA LEU A 106 6.55 -15.38 -9.14
C LEU A 106 7.35 -14.08 -9.28
N GLN A 107 7.98 -13.85 -10.44
CA GLN A 107 8.66 -12.58 -10.71
C GLN A 107 7.69 -11.44 -10.41
N VAL A 108 8.08 -10.58 -9.47
CA VAL A 108 7.24 -9.51 -8.97
C VAL A 108 6.88 -8.62 -10.15
N ASN A 109 5.62 -8.68 -10.57
CA ASN A 109 5.16 -7.92 -11.73
C ASN A 109 5.40 -6.43 -11.44
N TYR A 110 6.15 -5.75 -12.31
CA TYR A 110 6.44 -4.32 -12.22
C TYR A 110 5.15 -3.49 -12.11
N LEU A 111 4.04 -4.00 -12.68
CA LEU A 111 2.71 -3.43 -12.55
C LEU A 111 2.24 -3.29 -11.09
N GLY A 112 2.52 -4.28 -10.24
CA GLY A 112 2.15 -4.22 -8.82
C GLY A 112 2.95 -3.16 -8.06
N LYS A 113 4.25 -3.02 -8.37
CA LYS A 113 5.10 -1.98 -7.78
C LYS A 113 4.68 -0.59 -8.23
N ALA A 114 4.35 -0.43 -9.50
CA ALA A 114 3.83 0.83 -10.04
C ALA A 114 2.47 1.20 -9.41
N ALA A 115 1.60 0.21 -9.18
CA ALA A 115 0.33 0.42 -8.50
C ALA A 115 0.54 0.90 -7.06
N THR A 116 1.43 0.25 -6.29
CA THR A 116 1.77 0.69 -4.93
C THR A 116 2.39 2.09 -4.93
N PHE A 117 3.29 2.39 -5.86
CA PHE A 117 3.88 3.72 -5.99
C PHE A 117 2.80 4.78 -6.23
N ASN A 118 1.88 4.53 -7.16
CA ASN A 118 0.79 5.45 -7.45
C ASN A 118 -0.11 5.70 -6.24
N LEU A 119 -0.44 4.67 -5.45
CA LEU A 119 -1.21 4.85 -4.22
C LEU A 119 -0.43 5.59 -3.13
N LEU A 120 0.87 5.30 -3.00
CA LEU A 120 1.77 5.93 -2.03
C LEU A 120 1.89 7.45 -2.25
N TYR A 121 1.88 7.89 -3.51
CA TYR A 121 1.86 9.32 -3.86
C TYR A 121 0.43 9.90 -3.86
N GLY A 122 -0.56 9.12 -4.30
CA GLY A 122 -1.95 9.55 -4.38
C GLY A 122 -2.56 9.89 -3.02
N PHE A 123 -2.30 9.09 -1.98
CA PHE A 123 -2.91 9.31 -0.65
C PHE A 123 -2.41 10.58 0.07
N PRO A 124 -1.10 10.86 0.21
CA PRO A 124 -0.63 12.12 0.79
C PRO A 124 -1.06 13.32 -0.06
N MET A 125 -1.04 13.20 -1.39
CA MET A 125 -1.45 14.29 -2.29
C MET A 125 -2.93 14.62 -2.14
N LEU A 126 -3.77 13.59 -1.96
CA LEU A 126 -5.20 13.76 -1.68
C LEU A 126 -5.40 14.53 -0.38
N LEU A 127 -4.72 14.12 0.71
CA LEU A 127 -4.79 14.82 1.99
C LEU A 127 -4.29 16.26 1.89
N LEU A 128 -3.20 16.51 1.17
CA LEU A 128 -2.67 17.84 0.94
C LEU A 128 -3.69 18.74 0.21
N ALA A 129 -4.40 18.18 -0.77
CA ALA A 129 -5.43 18.90 -1.50
C ALA A 129 -6.61 19.32 -0.63
N TYR A 130 -7.00 18.49 0.36
CA TYR A 130 -8.03 18.84 1.33
C TYR A 130 -7.53 19.80 2.42
N ALA A 131 -6.24 19.72 2.76
CA ALA A 131 -5.65 20.56 3.79
C ALA A 131 -5.37 22.00 3.35
N TRP A 132 -5.10 22.21 2.05
CA TRP A 132 -4.68 23.50 1.51
C TRP A 132 -5.54 23.91 0.31
N GLU A 133 -6.57 24.71 0.58
CA GLU A 133 -7.58 25.09 -0.42
C GLU A 133 -6.99 25.75 -1.67
N SER A 134 -5.99 26.63 -1.52
CA SER A 134 -5.34 27.26 -2.69
C SER A 134 -4.49 26.30 -3.53
N ALA A 135 -4.08 25.15 -2.98
CA ALA A 135 -3.37 24.10 -3.70
C ALA A 135 -4.34 23.05 -4.28
N ALA A 136 -5.58 23.00 -3.79
CA ALA A 136 -6.59 22.02 -4.16
C ALA A 136 -6.82 21.96 -5.68
N ALA A 137 -6.88 23.11 -6.35
CA ALA A 137 -7.10 23.21 -7.80
C ALA A 137 -6.06 22.45 -8.64
N VAL A 138 -4.83 22.31 -8.15
CA VAL A 138 -3.74 21.59 -8.82
C VAL A 138 -3.55 20.20 -8.23
N ALA A 139 -3.64 20.07 -6.90
CA ALA A 139 -3.36 18.84 -6.19
C ALA A 139 -4.46 17.77 -6.38
N LEU A 140 -5.74 18.14 -6.43
CA LEU A 140 -6.84 17.18 -6.60
C LEU A 140 -6.76 16.41 -7.93
N PRO A 141 -6.62 17.06 -9.10
CA PRO A 141 -6.50 16.32 -10.36
C PRO A 141 -5.32 15.36 -10.38
N ILE A 142 -4.18 15.77 -9.81
CA ILE A 142 -2.99 14.93 -9.70
C ILE A 142 -3.24 13.76 -8.77
N ALA A 143 -3.81 14.00 -7.59
CA ALA A 143 -4.15 12.96 -6.63
C ALA A 143 -5.09 11.93 -7.25
N TYR A 144 -6.17 12.37 -7.90
CA TYR A 144 -7.10 11.45 -8.57
C TYR A 144 -6.48 10.72 -9.75
N ALA A 145 -5.61 11.36 -10.54
CA ALA A 145 -4.89 10.67 -11.60
C ALA A 145 -4.03 9.53 -11.04
N PHE A 146 -3.25 9.80 -9.98
CA PHE A 146 -2.46 8.78 -9.28
C PHE A 146 -3.34 7.68 -8.69
N LEU A 147 -4.47 8.02 -8.05
CA LEU A 147 -5.37 7.03 -7.47
C LEU A 147 -6.04 6.17 -8.54
N MET A 148 -6.56 6.75 -9.62
CA MET A 148 -7.20 6.00 -10.70
C MET A 148 -6.22 5.09 -11.42
N TRP A 149 -5.03 5.60 -11.77
CA TRP A 149 -3.98 4.77 -12.37
C TRP A 149 -3.48 3.71 -11.40
N GLY A 150 -3.32 4.06 -10.13
CA GLY A 150 -2.97 3.14 -9.06
C GLY A 150 -3.95 1.98 -8.98
N ILE A 151 -5.24 2.27 -8.85
CA ILE A 151 -6.33 1.27 -8.80
C ILE A 151 -6.35 0.42 -10.08
N GLY A 152 -6.26 1.04 -11.27
CA GLY A 152 -6.23 0.32 -12.54
C GLY A 152 -5.08 -0.69 -12.64
N LEU A 153 -3.86 -0.25 -12.33
CA LEU A 153 -2.69 -1.12 -12.28
C LEU A 153 -2.82 -2.19 -11.18
N TYR A 154 -3.48 -1.86 -10.08
CA TYR A 154 -3.76 -2.79 -8.98
C TYR A 154 -4.64 -3.94 -9.45
N LEU A 155 -5.72 -3.63 -10.17
CA LEU A 155 -6.65 -4.60 -10.73
C LEU A 155 -6.00 -5.47 -11.80
N ILE A 156 -5.26 -4.86 -12.73
CA ILE A 156 -4.51 -5.59 -13.78
C ILE A 156 -3.50 -6.54 -13.14
N SER A 157 -2.77 -6.08 -12.13
CA SER A 157 -1.83 -6.92 -11.40
C SER A 157 -2.55 -8.08 -10.71
N GLY A 158 -3.69 -7.84 -10.06
CA GLY A 158 -4.51 -8.88 -9.43
C GLY A 158 -4.98 -9.94 -10.42
N ALA A 159 -5.52 -9.52 -11.57
CA ALA A 159 -5.96 -10.42 -12.63
C ALA A 159 -4.81 -11.30 -13.16
N HIS A 160 -3.62 -10.72 -13.31
CA HIS A 160 -2.45 -11.46 -13.77
C HIS A 160 -2.04 -12.57 -12.78
N TYR A 161 -2.10 -12.30 -11.47
CA TYR A 161 -1.83 -13.32 -10.45
C TYR A 161 -2.88 -14.42 -10.46
N VAL A 162 -4.17 -14.07 -10.55
CA VAL A 162 -5.25 -15.07 -10.65
C VAL A 162 -5.05 -15.98 -11.85
N TRP A 163 -4.73 -15.41 -13.01
CA TRP A 163 -4.48 -16.17 -14.23
C TRP A 163 -3.30 -17.14 -14.08
N GLN A 164 -2.21 -16.70 -13.44
CA GLN A 164 -1.05 -17.57 -13.16
C GLN A 164 -1.43 -18.74 -12.25
N ILE A 165 -2.21 -18.51 -11.19
CA ILE A 165 -2.68 -19.57 -10.30
C ILE A 165 -3.55 -20.57 -11.07
N VAL A 166 -4.52 -20.10 -11.84
CA VAL A 166 -5.42 -20.96 -12.63
C VAL A 166 -4.63 -21.84 -13.60
N ARG A 167 -3.59 -21.29 -14.25
CA ARG A 167 -2.72 -22.05 -15.15
C ARG A 167 -1.94 -23.15 -14.42
N ILE A 168 -1.38 -22.85 -13.25
CA ILE A 168 -0.62 -23.83 -12.46
C ILE A 168 -1.54 -24.94 -11.96
N VAL A 169 -2.72 -24.60 -11.42
CA VAL A 169 -3.70 -25.59 -10.96
C VAL A 169 -4.17 -26.50 -12.10
N ARG A 170 -4.36 -25.95 -13.31
CA ARG A 170 -4.71 -26.75 -14.49
C ARG A 170 -3.57 -27.63 -14.98
N ALA A 171 -2.32 -27.18 -14.88
CA ALA A 171 -1.14 -27.96 -15.29
C ALA A 171 -0.75 -29.05 -14.30
N ALA A 172 -1.17 -28.93 -13.03
CA ALA A 172 -0.95 -29.95 -11.99
C ALA A 172 -2.03 -31.05 -11.96
N ARG A 173 -3.04 -30.95 -12.83
CA ARG A 173 -4.11 -31.94 -13.03
C ARG A 173 -3.80 -32.78 -14.26
#